data_AF-A0A5C8K7Z2-F1
#
_entry.id   AF-A0A5C8K7Z2-F1
#
_cell.length_a   1.000
_cell.length_b   1.000
_cell.length_c   1.000
_cell.angle_alpha   90.00
_cell.angle_beta   90.00
_cell.angle_gamma   90.00
#
_symmetry.space_group_name_H-M   'P 1'
#
loop_
_entity.id
_entity.type
_entity.pdbx_description
1 polymer ?
#
loop_
_entity_poly.entity_id
_entity_poly.type
_entity_poly.pdbx_seq_one_letter_code
_entity_poly.pdbx_strand_id
1 'polypeptide(L)'
;MVNKILSYLYKFRRDGQFHDLTPLINENRNDLSEVEVDDMALDGLIETHHESAFEEPHISGEDKPFLARITDKGIFYLEGDQKFLSIIEAIEHQRLLHFAYTHTNGRHEDILLAPYIYGRDSEDRPVVWGQLPNADNEHHRFLLEHAVIADSPLDTFEVDHNMKLSQPRDIEVIAQVAYGPVKY
;
A
#
# COMPACT_ATOMS: atom_id res chain seq x y z
N MET A 1 1.65 -14.48 14.78
CA MET A 1 2.09 -13.67 15.93
C MET A 1 2.01 -12.22 15.46
N VAL A 2 1.23 -11.35 16.13
CA VAL A 2 1.04 -9.96 15.65
C VAL A 2 2.24 -9.13 16.08
N ASN A 3 2.88 -8.42 15.15
CA ASN A 3 4.08 -7.63 15.43
C ASN A 3 3.75 -6.44 16.36
N LYS A 4 4.54 -6.28 17.44
CA LYS A 4 4.30 -5.28 18.50
C LYS A 4 4.50 -3.84 18.00
N ILE A 5 5.47 -3.58 17.11
CA ILE A 5 5.74 -2.26 16.54
C ILE A 5 4.56 -1.82 15.68
N LEU A 6 4.13 -2.68 14.77
CA LEU A 6 2.98 -2.42 13.91
C LEU A 6 1.72 -2.17 14.74
N SER A 7 1.44 -3.02 15.73
CA SER A 7 0.28 -2.85 16.62
C SER A 7 0.30 -1.54 17.41
N TYR A 8 1.49 -1.07 17.78
CA TYR A 8 1.68 0.21 18.46
C TYR A 8 1.37 1.37 17.53
N LEU A 9 2.03 1.43 16.37
CA LEU A 9 1.87 2.52 15.40
C LEU A 9 0.46 2.57 14.81
N TYR A 10 -0.21 1.42 14.69
CA TYR A 10 -1.59 1.31 14.24
C TYR A 10 -2.61 2.10 15.08
N LYS A 11 -2.35 2.29 16.38
CA LYS A 11 -3.19 3.11 17.25
C LYS A 11 -3.22 4.57 16.81
N PHE A 12 -2.20 5.00 16.08
CA PHE A 12 -1.97 6.36 15.64
C PHE A 12 -2.16 6.56 14.12
N ARG A 13 -2.54 5.51 13.39
CA ARG A 13 -2.61 5.50 11.91
C ARG A 13 -3.43 6.61 11.24
N ARG A 14 -4.24 7.37 11.98
CA ARG A 14 -5.12 8.44 11.46
C ARG A 14 -4.58 9.85 11.68
N ASP A 15 -3.50 10.02 12.43
CA ASP A 15 -2.94 11.36 12.70
C ASP A 15 -1.85 11.78 11.70
N GLY A 16 -1.31 10.83 10.93
CA GLY A 16 -0.28 11.08 9.92
C GLY A 16 1.09 11.49 10.49
N GLN A 17 1.27 11.45 11.80
CA GLN A 17 2.47 11.89 12.49
C GLN A 17 3.46 10.74 12.73
N PHE A 18 4.72 11.08 12.98
CA PHE A 18 5.72 10.13 13.46
C PHE A 18 5.62 9.99 14.98
N HIS A 19 5.72 8.76 15.46
CA HIS A 19 5.60 8.40 16.87
C HIS A 19 6.88 7.76 17.38
N ASP A 20 7.22 8.06 18.63
CA ASP A 20 8.44 7.58 19.26
C ASP A 20 8.32 6.11 19.70
N LEU A 21 9.18 5.25 19.14
CA LEU A 21 9.30 3.83 19.44
C LEU A 21 10.24 3.55 20.63
N THR A 22 10.99 4.54 21.10
CA THR A 22 11.95 4.40 22.22
C THR A 22 11.33 3.78 23.48
N PRO A 23 10.10 4.15 23.89
CA PRO A 23 9.43 3.49 25.02
C PRO A 23 9.20 1.99 24.78
N LEU A 24 8.84 1.61 23.54
CA LEU A 24 8.54 0.23 23.16
C LEU A 24 9.81 -0.64 23.15
N ILE A 25 10.90 -0.08 22.62
CA ILE A 25 12.23 -0.72 22.57
C ILE A 25 12.80 -0.88 23.98
N ASN A 26 12.67 0.13 24.84
CA ASN A 26 13.18 0.08 26.21
C ASN A 26 12.40 -0.87 27.13
N GLU A 27 11.08 -1.02 26.94
CA GLU A 27 10.27 -1.99 27.70
C GLU A 27 10.53 -3.44 27.30
N ASN A 28 10.94 -3.69 26.05
CA ASN A 28 11.08 -5.04 25.47
C ASN A 28 12.49 -5.27 24.92
N ARG A 29 13.55 -4.85 25.61
CA ARG A 29 14.96 -4.96 25.13
C ARG A 29 15.41 -6.37 24.71
N ASN A 30 14.68 -7.43 25.09
CA ASN A 30 14.97 -8.81 24.68
C ASN A 30 14.15 -9.28 23.45
N ASP A 31 13.09 -8.56 23.08
CA ASP A 31 12.07 -8.97 22.10
C ASP A 31 11.94 -7.99 20.91
N LEU A 32 12.51 -6.78 21.00
CA LEU A 32 12.47 -5.77 19.95
C LEU A 32 13.87 -5.17 19.74
N SER A 33 14.41 -5.34 18.53
CA SER A 33 15.72 -4.79 18.14
C SER A 33 15.58 -3.68 17.09
N GLU A 34 16.54 -2.75 17.03
CA GLU A 34 16.62 -1.75 15.95
C GLU A 34 16.62 -2.41 14.57
N VAL A 35 17.23 -3.60 14.45
CA VAL A 35 17.25 -4.40 13.23
C VAL A 35 15.85 -4.77 12.75
N GLU A 36 14.93 -5.12 13.64
CA GLU A 36 13.54 -5.42 13.25
C GLU A 36 12.80 -4.18 12.77
N VAL A 37 13.14 -2.99 13.29
CA VAL A 37 12.54 -1.74 12.83
C VAL A 37 13.07 -1.39 11.43
N ASP A 38 14.37 -1.56 11.20
CA ASP A 38 15.00 -1.37 9.90
C ASP A 38 14.45 -2.34 8.86
N ASP A 39 14.30 -3.63 9.21
CA ASP A 39 13.70 -4.65 8.33
C ASP A 39 12.25 -4.26 7.95
N MET A 40 11.47 -3.77 8.91
CA MET A 40 10.11 -3.30 8.65
C MET A 40 10.05 -2.05 7.77
N ALA A 41 11.04 -1.17 7.89
CA ALA A 41 11.17 0.00 7.04
C ALA A 41 11.56 -0.39 5.61
N LEU A 42 12.50 -1.34 5.46
CA LEU A 42 12.89 -1.92 4.17
C LEU A 42 11.73 -2.63 3.48
N ASP A 43 10.91 -3.35 4.25
CA ASP A 43 9.69 -3.99 3.75
C ASP A 43 8.57 -2.98 3.43
N GLY A 44 8.76 -1.69 3.75
CA GLY A 44 7.81 -0.62 3.51
C GLY A 44 6.56 -0.70 4.40
N LEU A 45 6.60 -1.44 5.51
CA LEU A 45 5.50 -1.55 6.48
C LEU A 45 5.44 -0.34 7.42
N ILE A 46 6.57 0.32 7.63
CA ILE A 46 6.67 1.56 8.38
C ILE A 46 7.59 2.53 7.64
N GLU A 47 7.47 3.81 7.94
CA GLU A 47 8.46 4.81 7.57
C GLU A 47 9.17 5.28 8.84
N THR A 48 10.49 5.37 8.79
CA THR A 48 11.31 5.87 9.89
C THR A 48 11.82 7.26 9.55
N HIS A 49 11.92 8.12 10.57
CA HIS A 49 12.56 9.42 10.44
C HIS A 49 13.88 9.38 11.22
N HIS A 50 14.99 9.30 10.48
CA HIS A 50 16.31 9.54 11.03
C HIS A 50 16.71 10.97 10.69
N GLU A 51 16.94 11.79 11.72
CA GLU A 51 17.66 13.05 11.53
C GLU A 51 18.97 12.76 10.80
N SER A 52 19.17 13.48 9.70
CA SER A 52 20.33 13.34 8.82
C SER A 52 21.64 13.39 9.60
N ALA A 53 22.62 12.56 9.22
CA ALA A 53 23.98 12.58 9.78
C ALA A 53 24.74 13.93 9.60
N PHE A 54 24.10 14.92 8.99
CA PHE A 54 24.59 16.27 8.77
C PHE A 54 24.04 17.32 9.75
N GLU A 55 23.14 16.95 10.65
CA GLU A 55 22.71 17.82 11.75
C GLU A 55 23.69 17.70 12.93
N GLU A 56 23.97 18.84 13.57
CA GLU A 56 25.12 19.09 14.43
C GLU A 56 25.44 17.98 15.46
N PRO A 57 26.72 17.77 15.82
CA PRO A 57 27.08 16.85 16.88
C PRO A 57 26.52 17.38 18.21
N HIS A 58 25.34 16.90 18.58
CA HIS A 58 24.71 17.24 19.85
C HIS A 58 25.24 16.35 20.98
N ILE A 59 25.05 16.91 22.18
CA ILE A 59 25.74 16.60 23.43
C ILE A 59 25.54 15.12 23.80
N SER A 60 26.65 14.44 24.11
CA SER A 60 26.67 13.04 24.50
C SER A 60 25.76 12.79 25.72
N GLY A 61 24.74 11.93 25.57
CA GLY A 61 24.04 11.32 26.70
C GLY A 61 22.52 11.24 26.62
N GLU A 62 21.87 11.83 25.62
CA GLU A 62 20.42 11.68 25.42
C GLU A 62 20.14 10.63 24.34
N ASP A 63 19.43 9.56 24.72
CA ASP A 63 18.89 8.58 23.77
C ASP A 63 17.95 9.34 22.82
N LYS A 64 18.37 9.49 21.55
CA LYS A 64 17.54 10.16 20.54
C LYS A 64 16.24 9.38 20.34
N PRO A 65 15.07 10.05 20.23
CA PRO A 65 13.81 9.36 20.01
C PRO A 65 13.83 8.67 18.64
N PHE A 66 13.50 7.38 18.63
CA PHE A 66 13.36 6.60 17.40
C PHE A 66 11.96 6.80 16.81
N LEU A 67 11.85 7.69 15.82
CA LEU A 67 10.55 8.09 15.27
C LEU A 67 10.13 7.22 14.07
N ALA A 68 8.91 6.69 14.12
CA ALA A 68 8.33 5.93 13.01
C ALA A 68 6.83 6.19 12.84
N ARG A 69 6.32 5.98 11.63
CA ARG A 69 4.87 5.92 11.34
C ARG A 69 4.52 4.66 10.58
N ILE A 70 3.32 4.13 10.80
CA ILE A 70 2.84 2.98 10.03
C ILE A 70 2.47 3.44 8.61
N THR A 71 2.88 2.68 7.59
CA THR A 71 2.42 2.93 6.22
C THR A 71 1.08 2.27 5.98
N ASP A 72 0.43 2.60 4.87
CA ASP A 72 -0.75 1.86 4.41
C ASP A 72 -0.47 0.35 4.27
N LYS A 73 0.75 -0.05 3.84
CA LYS A 73 1.16 -1.46 3.77
C LYS A 73 1.28 -2.09 5.16
N GLY A 74 1.73 -1.35 6.17
CA GLY A 74 1.75 -1.81 7.56
C GLY A 74 0.35 -1.93 8.18
N ILE A 75 -0.52 -0.97 7.90
CA ILE A 75 -1.94 -1.00 8.32
C ILE A 75 -2.60 -2.23 7.70
N PHE A 76 -2.37 -2.46 6.42
CA PHE A 76 -2.83 -3.61 5.65
C PHE A 76 -2.38 -4.95 6.25
N TYR A 77 -1.10 -5.06 6.61
CA TYR A 77 -0.55 -6.27 7.25
C TYR A 77 -1.26 -6.60 8.58
N LEU A 78 -1.78 -5.59 9.28
CA LEU A 78 -2.49 -5.76 10.55
C LEU A 78 -3.99 -5.96 10.41
N GLU A 79 -4.65 -5.17 9.56
CA GLU A 79 -6.11 -5.16 9.44
C GLU A 79 -6.62 -6.34 8.60
N GLY A 80 -5.81 -6.86 7.68
CA GLY A 80 -6.23 -7.97 6.81
C GLY A 80 -7.47 -7.61 5.98
N ASP A 81 -7.58 -6.37 5.50
CA ASP A 81 -8.69 -5.99 4.62
C ASP A 81 -8.55 -6.75 3.29
N GLN A 82 -9.32 -7.83 3.20
CA GLN A 82 -9.33 -8.79 2.10
C GLN A 82 -9.57 -8.13 0.74
N LYS A 83 -10.27 -6.99 0.74
CA LYS A 83 -10.49 -6.18 -0.46
C LYS A 83 -9.19 -5.69 -1.07
N PHE A 84 -8.34 -5.05 -0.27
CA PHE A 84 -7.08 -4.49 -0.75
C PHE A 84 -6.04 -5.58 -0.99
N LEU A 85 -6.09 -6.68 -0.21
CA LEU A 85 -5.26 -7.87 -0.45
C LEU A 85 -5.51 -8.43 -1.85
N SER A 86 -6.78 -8.64 -2.19
CA SER A 86 -7.18 -9.11 -3.51
C SER A 86 -6.73 -8.18 -4.64
N ILE A 87 -6.69 -6.86 -4.43
CA ILE A 87 -6.21 -5.90 -5.44
C ILE A 87 -4.70 -6.02 -5.63
N ILE A 88 -3.94 -6.04 -4.54
CA ILE A 88 -2.48 -6.14 -4.59
C ILE A 88 -2.08 -7.49 -5.21
N GLU A 89 -2.69 -8.60 -4.78
CA GLU A 89 -2.46 -9.91 -5.38
C GLU A 89 -2.82 -9.93 -6.87
N ALA A 90 -3.92 -9.27 -7.26
CA ALA A 90 -4.30 -9.17 -8.67
C ALA A 90 -3.26 -8.39 -9.50
N ILE A 91 -2.65 -7.35 -8.93
CA ILE A 91 -1.59 -6.58 -9.57
C ILE A 91 -0.28 -7.39 -9.63
N GLU A 92 0.16 -7.96 -8.51
CA GLU A 92 1.43 -8.69 -8.41
C GLU A 92 1.44 -9.96 -9.26
N HIS A 93 0.30 -10.64 -9.34
CA HIS A 93 0.13 -11.88 -10.11
C HIS A 93 -0.53 -11.68 -11.47
N GLN A 94 -0.79 -10.44 -11.88
CA GLN A 94 -1.41 -10.10 -13.16
C GLN A 94 -2.73 -10.87 -13.39
N ARG A 95 -3.60 -10.86 -12.38
CA ARG A 95 -4.92 -11.51 -12.39
C ARG A 95 -6.04 -10.52 -12.57
N LEU A 96 -7.17 -10.95 -13.12
CA LEU A 96 -8.32 -10.08 -13.22
C LEU A 96 -8.93 -9.87 -11.83
N LEU A 97 -9.25 -8.62 -11.54
CA LEU A 97 -9.98 -8.21 -10.36
C LEU A 97 -11.47 -8.15 -10.72
N HIS A 98 -12.27 -8.95 -10.00
CA HIS A 98 -13.71 -8.99 -10.15
C HIS A 98 -14.37 -8.29 -8.97
N PHE A 99 -15.23 -7.30 -9.24
CA PHE A 99 -15.93 -6.56 -8.19
C PHE A 99 -17.26 -5.97 -8.66
N ALA A 100 -18.21 -5.88 -7.73
CA ALA A 100 -19.42 -5.10 -7.93
C ALA A 100 -19.14 -3.62 -7.64
N TYR A 101 -19.60 -2.72 -8.52
CA TYR A 101 -19.38 -1.29 -8.42
C TYR A 101 -20.68 -0.50 -8.43
N THR A 102 -20.80 0.47 -7.52
CA THR A 102 -21.94 1.39 -7.47
C THR A 102 -21.53 2.78 -7.94
N HIS A 103 -22.05 3.20 -9.09
CA HIS A 103 -21.82 4.54 -9.62
C HIS A 103 -22.52 5.61 -8.77
N THR A 104 -22.06 6.86 -8.86
CA THR A 104 -22.64 8.00 -8.13
C THR A 104 -24.11 8.29 -8.46
N ASN A 105 -24.59 7.82 -9.62
CA ASN A 105 -25.99 7.90 -10.02
C ASN A 105 -26.85 6.72 -9.53
N GLY A 106 -26.29 5.82 -8.70
CA GLY A 106 -26.97 4.64 -8.17
C GLY A 106 -26.99 3.43 -9.10
N ARG A 107 -26.35 3.49 -10.28
CA ARG A 107 -26.23 2.33 -11.16
C ARG A 107 -25.24 1.31 -10.57
N HIS A 108 -25.64 0.04 -10.55
CA HIS A 108 -24.78 -1.07 -10.14
C HIS A 108 -24.27 -1.83 -11.37
N GLU A 109 -22.97 -2.12 -11.40
CA GLU A 109 -22.35 -2.90 -12.47
C GLU A 109 -21.40 -3.94 -11.89
N ASP A 110 -21.29 -5.07 -12.58
CA ASP A 110 -20.32 -6.09 -12.28
C ASP A 110 -19.10 -5.89 -13.18
N ILE A 111 -17.94 -5.65 -12.58
CA ILE A 111 -16.74 -5.20 -13.26
C ILE A 111 -15.67 -6.28 -13.18
N LEU A 112 -15.15 -6.65 -14.35
CA LEU A 112 -13.92 -7.42 -14.48
C LEU A 112 -12.83 -6.47 -14.98
N LEU A 113 -11.76 -6.32 -14.21
CA LEU A 113 -10.70 -5.35 -14.46
C LEU A 113 -9.36 -6.08 -14.55
N ALA A 114 -8.49 -5.69 -15.48
CA ALA A 114 -7.06 -5.97 -15.42
C ALA A 114 -6.38 -4.80 -14.65
N PRO A 115 -6.18 -4.90 -13.32
CA PRO A 115 -5.61 -3.81 -12.54
C PRO A 115 -4.12 -3.67 -12.81
N TYR A 116 -3.64 -2.45 -12.98
CA TYR A 116 -2.21 -2.19 -13.11
C TYR A 116 -1.65 -1.21 -12.09
N ILE A 117 -2.48 -0.32 -11.52
CA ILE A 117 -2.08 0.61 -10.45
C ILE A 117 -3.15 0.59 -9.34
N TYR A 118 -2.69 0.52 -8.10
CA TYR A 118 -3.48 0.80 -6.91
C TYR A 118 -2.77 1.90 -6.09
N GLY A 119 -3.53 2.86 -5.58
CA GLY A 119 -2.99 4.01 -4.87
C GLY A 119 -4.04 4.94 -4.29
N ARG A 120 -3.63 6.16 -3.94
CA ARG A 120 -4.48 7.24 -3.42
C ARG A 120 -4.54 8.38 -4.41
N ASP A 121 -5.70 9.00 -4.58
CA ASP A 121 -5.80 10.22 -5.38
C ASP A 121 -5.44 11.50 -4.59
N SER A 122 -5.54 12.67 -5.24
CA SER A 122 -5.25 13.96 -4.60
C SER A 122 -6.16 14.33 -3.40
N GLU A 123 -7.25 13.60 -3.19
CA GLU A 123 -8.15 13.73 -2.05
C GLU A 123 -7.97 12.60 -1.02
N ASP A 124 -6.87 11.84 -1.12
CA ASP A 124 -6.54 10.68 -0.27
C ASP A 124 -7.55 9.52 -0.36
N ARG A 125 -8.28 9.42 -1.48
CA ARG A 125 -9.24 8.32 -1.70
C ARG A 125 -8.57 7.12 -2.37
N PRO A 126 -8.83 5.88 -1.89
CA PRO A 126 -8.25 4.68 -2.46
C PRO A 126 -8.83 4.42 -3.86
N VAL A 127 -7.96 4.23 -4.85
CA VAL A 127 -8.33 4.06 -6.26
C VAL A 127 -7.60 2.88 -6.88
N VAL A 128 -8.27 2.17 -7.77
CA VAL A 128 -7.65 1.19 -8.67
C VAL A 128 -7.79 1.67 -10.11
N TRP A 129 -6.69 1.62 -10.85
CA TRP A 129 -6.64 1.93 -12.27
C TRP A 129 -6.31 0.67 -13.05
N GLY A 130 -7.12 0.39 -14.06
CA GLY A 130 -7.05 -0.84 -14.82
C GLY A 130 -7.62 -0.70 -16.21
N GLN A 131 -7.65 -1.83 -16.93
CA GLN A 131 -8.24 -1.96 -18.25
C GLN A 131 -9.42 -2.91 -18.17
N LEU A 132 -10.53 -2.54 -18.80
CA LEU A 132 -11.66 -3.45 -18.99
C LEU A 132 -11.34 -4.40 -20.15
N PRO A 133 -11.50 -5.72 -19.99
CA PRO A 133 -11.29 -6.70 -21.04
C PRO A 133 -12.50 -6.72 -21.98
N ASN A 134 -12.76 -5.60 -22.66
CA ASN A 134 -13.81 -5.44 -23.66
C ASN A 134 -13.19 -5.21 -25.06
N ALA A 135 -14.03 -5.17 -26.11
CA ALA A 135 -13.56 -5.04 -27.50
C ALA A 135 -12.71 -3.78 -27.75
N ASP A 136 -12.93 -2.73 -26.96
CA ASP A 136 -12.28 -1.42 -27.10
C ASP A 136 -11.12 -1.21 -26.12
N ASN A 137 -10.85 -2.18 -25.24
CA ASN A 137 -9.75 -2.15 -24.27
C ASN A 137 -9.70 -0.85 -23.44
N GLU A 138 -10.86 -0.38 -22.99
CA GLU A 138 -10.95 0.91 -22.32
C GLU A 138 -10.25 0.90 -20.94
N HIS A 139 -9.52 1.98 -20.64
CA HIS A 139 -8.86 2.16 -19.36
C HIS A 139 -9.74 2.96 -18.41
N HIS A 140 -10.03 2.41 -17.24
CA HIS A 140 -10.97 2.99 -16.29
C HIS A 140 -10.40 3.01 -14.87
N ARG A 141 -10.64 4.14 -14.20
CA ARG A 141 -10.28 4.38 -12.80
C ARG A 141 -11.54 4.21 -11.94
N PHE A 142 -11.41 3.43 -10.87
CA PHE A 142 -12.50 3.17 -9.92
C PHE A 142 -12.13 3.65 -8.53
N LEU A 143 -13.07 4.33 -7.87
CA LEU A 143 -12.96 4.70 -6.44
C LEU A 143 -13.34 3.48 -5.61
N LEU A 144 -12.39 2.97 -4.82
CA LEU A 144 -12.62 1.71 -4.13
C LEU A 144 -13.69 1.82 -3.05
N GLU A 145 -14.00 3.01 -2.51
CA GLU A 145 -15.12 3.21 -1.59
C GLU A 145 -16.47 2.68 -2.12
N HIS A 146 -16.66 2.65 -3.44
CA HIS A 146 -17.88 2.19 -4.10
C HIS A 146 -17.82 0.74 -4.62
N ALA A 147 -16.68 0.06 -4.41
CA ALA A 147 -16.45 -1.31 -4.85
C ALA A 147 -16.68 -2.32 -3.73
N VAL A 148 -17.30 -3.45 -4.07
CA VAL A 148 -17.34 -4.67 -3.25
C VAL A 148 -16.59 -5.75 -4.02
N ILE A 149 -15.41 -6.12 -3.53
CA ILE A 149 -14.49 -7.03 -4.23
C ILE A 149 -14.83 -8.47 -3.87
N ALA A 150 -14.85 -9.35 -4.87
CA ALA A 150 -15.05 -10.78 -4.66
C ALA A 150 -13.82 -11.41 -3.98
N ASP A 151 -14.04 -12.46 -3.19
CA ASP A 151 -13.04 -13.03 -2.28
C ASP A 151 -11.75 -13.56 -2.95
N SER A 152 -11.69 -13.75 -4.27
CA SER A 152 -10.46 -14.18 -4.96
C SER A 152 -10.36 -13.63 -6.38
N PRO A 153 -9.20 -13.07 -6.79
CA PRO A 153 -8.92 -12.70 -8.18
C PRO A 153 -9.05 -13.92 -9.11
N LEU A 154 -9.61 -13.70 -10.30
CA LEU A 154 -9.91 -14.75 -11.27
C LEU A 154 -9.09 -14.53 -12.53
N ASP A 155 -8.70 -15.64 -13.19
CA ASP A 155 -8.00 -15.65 -14.48
C ASP A 155 -6.71 -14.79 -14.53
N THR A 156 -5.89 -14.96 -15.57
CA THR A 156 -4.66 -14.17 -15.75
C THR A 156 -4.79 -13.28 -16.98
N PHE A 157 -4.25 -12.07 -16.94
CA PHE A 157 -4.13 -11.20 -18.10
C PHE A 157 -2.65 -10.98 -18.46
N GLU A 158 -2.37 -10.78 -19.75
CA GLU A 158 -1.03 -10.39 -20.19
C GLU A 158 -0.88 -8.86 -20.16
N VAL A 159 0.24 -8.40 -19.62
CA VAL A 159 0.62 -6.99 -19.64
C VAL A 159 1.04 -6.63 -21.06
N ASP A 160 0.23 -5.81 -21.75
CA ASP A 160 0.55 -5.33 -23.09
C ASP A 160 1.22 -3.94 -23.07
N HIS A 161 1.76 -3.54 -24.22
CA HIS A 161 2.40 -2.23 -24.38
C HIS A 161 1.42 -1.05 -24.47
N ASN A 162 0.12 -1.29 -24.58
CA ASN A 162 -0.93 -0.27 -24.60
C ASN A 162 -1.42 0.09 -23.20
N MET A 163 -1.06 -0.70 -22.17
CA MET A 163 -1.30 -0.35 -20.78
C MET A 163 -0.71 1.03 -20.46
N LYS A 164 -1.55 1.97 -20.01
CA LYS A 164 -1.15 3.32 -19.60
C LYS A 164 -0.47 3.30 -18.23
N LEU A 165 0.66 2.62 -18.16
CA LEU A 165 1.51 2.50 -16.96
C LEU A 165 2.28 3.79 -16.64
N SER A 166 2.18 4.81 -17.50
CA SER A 166 2.61 6.17 -17.16
C SER A 166 1.78 6.64 -15.97
N GLN A 167 2.44 6.84 -14.82
CA GLN A 167 1.82 7.33 -13.60
C GLN A 167 0.84 8.46 -13.92
N PRO A 168 -0.46 8.30 -13.62
CA PRO A 168 -1.34 9.44 -13.64
C PRO A 168 -0.82 10.36 -12.53
N ARG A 169 -0.50 11.62 -12.87
CA ARG A 169 0.23 12.56 -11.98
C ARG A 169 -0.49 12.83 -10.65
N ASP A 170 -1.73 12.39 -10.54
CA ASP A 170 -2.67 12.58 -9.45
C ASP A 170 -2.84 11.34 -8.55
N ILE A 171 -2.05 10.27 -8.74
CA ILE A 171 -2.10 9.08 -7.87
C ILE A 171 -0.77 8.86 -7.14
N GLU A 172 -0.82 8.83 -5.81
CA GLU A 172 0.24 8.28 -4.96
C GLU A 172 0.18 6.75 -5.02
N VAL A 173 1.19 6.13 -5.63
CA VAL A 173 1.18 4.70 -5.96
C VAL A 173 1.53 3.84 -4.75
N ILE A 174 0.68 2.87 -4.43
CA ILE A 174 0.91 1.84 -3.39
C ILE A 174 1.36 0.52 -4.04
N ALA A 175 0.72 0.11 -5.13
CA ALA A 175 1.10 -1.08 -5.89
C ALA A 175 0.98 -0.84 -7.40
N GLN A 176 1.91 -1.41 -8.17
CA GLN A 176 1.94 -1.29 -9.62
C GLN A 176 2.48 -2.57 -10.26
N VAL A 177 1.95 -2.94 -11.41
CA VAL A 177 2.48 -4.05 -12.22
C VAL A 177 3.93 -3.75 -12.62
N ALA A 178 4.85 -4.66 -12.29
CA ALA A 178 6.22 -4.59 -12.78
C ALA A 178 6.29 -5.07 -14.23
N TYR A 179 6.96 -4.32 -15.10
CA TYR A 179 7.39 -4.88 -16.39
C TYR A 179 8.32 -6.07 -16.11
N GLY A 180 7.95 -7.26 -16.56
CA GLY A 180 8.91 -8.35 -16.65
C GLY A 180 10.07 -7.92 -17.56
N PRO A 181 11.31 -8.39 -17.32
CA PRO A 181 12.40 -8.14 -18.24
C PRO A 181 12.01 -8.66 -19.62
N VAL A 182 12.08 -7.79 -20.64
CA VAL A 182 12.00 -8.20 -22.05
C VAL A 182 13.13 -9.20 -22.26
N LYS A 183 12.80 -10.48 -22.40
CA LYS A 183 13.75 -11.48 -22.89
C LYS A 183 13.97 -11.19 -24.37
N TYR A 184 15.05 -10.46 -24.66
CA TYR A 184 15.62 -10.38 -26.00
C TYR A 184 16.29 -11.71 -26.37
#